data_AF-A0A0F9GUH9-F1
#
_entry.id   AF-A0A0F9GUH9-F1
#
_cell.length_a   1.000
_cell.length_b   1.000
_cell.length_c   1.000
_cell.angle_alpha   90.00
_cell.angle_beta   90.00
_cell.angle_gamma   90.00
#
_symmetry.space_group_name_H-M   'P 1'
#
loop_
_entity.id
_entity.type
_entity.pdbx_description
1 polymer ?
#
loop_
_entity_poly.entity_id
_entity_poly.type
_entity_poly.pdbx_seq_one_letter_code
_entity_poly.pdbx_strand_id
1 'polypeptide(L)'
;MGKVYAEANQRNLIQDIYEGELDGHDIFSQVAKVDILTALQDVGSDGGIRAYGAAATISVVSTSANDANAGTGVQSVRVVGLVDNAGVLEQSFEDIILNGLTPVVSTKTFSRIFQLFALKAGATGAAVGDIIITLSANQSGKIEAGQTTAFSSHYTTPDDVVAYLTKLEITTGFECNAQIEMLTRDNQTADAAFVVAGSWAVNDDSQNSKDFFIRIPNKTDIVFRAVNNTAPAGQAAISINYDLIIVSYAESIAIQTPPPGQGFGLGGFGITPFGL
;
A
#
# COMPACT_ATOMS: atom_id res chain seq x y z
N MET A 1 25.14 -0.32 -14.80
CA MET A 1 23.95 0.15 -15.52
C MET A 1 22.90 -0.89 -15.21
N GLY A 2 22.01 -0.61 -14.26
CA GLY A 2 21.09 -1.59 -13.69
C GLY A 2 20.13 -2.13 -14.74
N LYS A 3 19.68 -3.37 -14.54
CA LYS A 3 18.70 -4.01 -15.42
C LYS A 3 17.34 -3.34 -15.21
N VAL A 4 16.76 -2.81 -16.29
CA VAL A 4 15.38 -2.36 -16.32
C VAL A 4 14.51 -3.58 -16.60
N TYR A 5 13.78 -4.03 -15.58
CA TYR A 5 13.01 -5.27 -15.69
C TYR A 5 11.60 -5.02 -16.23
N ALA A 6 11.47 -5.05 -17.55
CA ALA A 6 10.24 -5.50 -18.17
C ALA A 6 10.28 -7.05 -18.17
N GLU A 7 9.53 -7.67 -17.28
CA GLU A 7 9.29 -9.13 -17.23
C GLU A 7 10.49 -10.02 -16.80
N ALA A 8 11.09 -9.72 -15.64
CA ALA A 8 12.04 -10.64 -15.01
C ALA A 8 11.38 -12.00 -14.71
N ASN A 9 12.09 -13.09 -15.02
CA ASN A 9 11.88 -14.38 -14.37
C ASN A 9 11.87 -14.16 -12.85
N GLN A 10 10.72 -14.36 -12.19
CA GLN A 10 10.51 -14.11 -10.75
C GLN A 10 11.57 -14.75 -9.83
N ARG A 11 12.31 -15.75 -10.33
CA ARG A 11 13.34 -16.50 -9.60
C ARG A 11 14.56 -15.70 -9.17
N ASN A 12 14.88 -14.56 -9.79
CA ASN A 12 16.10 -13.80 -9.46
C ASN A 12 15.85 -12.45 -8.77
N LEU A 13 14.60 -12.03 -8.54
CA LEU A 13 14.28 -10.67 -8.08
C LEU A 13 15.02 -10.26 -6.79
N ILE A 14 14.99 -11.12 -5.77
CA ILE A 14 15.66 -10.83 -4.49
C ILE A 14 17.19 -10.82 -4.66
N GLN A 15 17.73 -11.71 -5.49
CA GLN A 15 19.17 -11.75 -5.77
C GLN A 15 19.62 -10.49 -6.49
N ASP A 16 18.89 -10.04 -7.51
CA ASP A 16 19.19 -8.83 -8.26
C ASP A 16 19.12 -7.58 -7.37
N ILE A 17 18.23 -7.56 -6.37
CA ILE A 17 18.18 -6.50 -5.34
C ILE A 17 19.43 -6.55 -4.45
N TYR A 18 19.78 -7.72 -3.93
CA TYR A 18 20.96 -7.89 -3.07
C TYR A 18 22.28 -7.58 -3.79
N GLU A 19 22.36 -7.91 -5.08
CA GLU A 19 23.52 -7.65 -5.94
C GLU A 19 23.56 -6.20 -6.45
N GLY A 20 22.50 -5.40 -6.20
CA GLY A 20 22.39 -4.01 -6.66
C GLY A 20 22.20 -3.89 -8.18
N GLU A 21 21.72 -4.96 -8.83
CA GLU A 21 21.47 -4.99 -10.27
C GLU A 21 20.10 -4.43 -10.65
N LEU A 22 19.14 -4.40 -9.71
CA LEU A 22 17.81 -3.82 -9.90
C LEU A 22 17.75 -2.39 -9.35
N ASP A 23 17.68 -1.42 -10.25
CA ASP A 23 17.37 -0.02 -9.88
C ASP A 23 15.84 0.18 -9.79
N GLY A 24 15.39 1.18 -9.01
CA GLY A 24 13.97 1.55 -8.93
C GLY A 24 13.10 0.55 -8.15
N HIS A 25 13.62 0.01 -7.04
CA HIS A 25 12.84 -0.81 -6.12
C HIS A 25 12.70 -0.14 -4.75
N ASP A 26 11.62 -0.47 -4.05
CA ASP A 26 11.36 -0.09 -2.66
C ASP A 26 10.75 -1.26 -1.89
N ILE A 27 10.93 -1.27 -0.58
CA ILE A 27 10.31 -2.26 0.32
C ILE A 27 9.22 -1.55 1.11
N PHE A 28 8.01 -2.05 0.99
CA PHE A 28 6.85 -1.53 1.70
C PHE A 28 6.27 -2.60 2.63
N SER A 29 6.28 -2.32 3.92
CA SER A 29 5.72 -3.20 4.94
C SER A 29 4.39 -2.64 5.46
N GLN A 30 3.41 -3.52 5.61
CA GLN A 30 2.11 -3.17 6.15
C GLN A 30 1.78 -4.04 7.36
N VAL A 31 1.25 -3.39 8.41
CA VAL A 31 0.82 -4.05 9.64
C VAL A 31 -0.65 -3.75 9.87
N ALA A 32 -1.42 -4.80 10.11
CA ALA A 32 -2.84 -4.73 10.37
C ALA A 32 -3.19 -5.57 11.59
N LYS A 33 -4.14 -5.10 12.40
CA LYS A 33 -4.71 -5.86 13.50
C LYS A 33 -6.18 -5.49 13.66
N VAL A 34 -6.98 -6.44 14.11
CA VAL A 34 -8.38 -6.19 14.47
C VAL A 34 -8.85 -7.27 15.44
N ASP A 35 -9.79 -6.91 16.31
CA ASP A 35 -10.61 -7.91 17.01
C ASP A 35 -11.75 -8.34 16.08
N ILE A 36 -11.70 -9.59 15.62
CA ILE A 36 -12.68 -10.06 14.63
C ILE A 36 -14.07 -10.31 15.22
N LEU A 37 -15.08 -9.94 14.44
CA LEU A 37 -16.49 -10.14 14.76
C LEU A 37 -17.06 -11.32 13.94
N THR A 38 -18.29 -11.73 14.25
CA THR A 38 -19.05 -12.69 13.44
C THR A 38 -19.56 -12.10 12.12
N ALA A 39 -19.55 -10.77 12.01
CA ALA A 39 -19.73 -10.08 10.75
C ALA A 39 -18.38 -9.92 10.05
N LEU A 40 -18.39 -10.12 8.73
CA LEU A 40 -17.23 -9.96 7.88
C LEU A 40 -16.73 -8.50 7.92
N GLN A 41 -15.43 -8.30 8.14
CA GLN A 41 -14.81 -6.97 8.20
C GLN A 41 -13.37 -6.98 7.68
N ASP A 42 -12.91 -5.83 7.21
CA ASP A 42 -11.51 -5.65 6.80
C ASP A 42 -10.60 -5.66 8.04
N VAL A 43 -9.39 -6.17 7.88
CA VAL A 43 -8.39 -6.21 8.96
C VAL A 43 -7.73 -4.85 9.06
N GLY A 44 -8.05 -4.12 10.12
CA GLY A 44 -7.52 -2.79 10.41
C GLY A 44 -8.29 -2.10 11.53
N SER A 45 -7.79 -0.96 11.97
CA SER A 45 -8.40 -0.15 13.02
C SER A 45 -9.67 0.56 12.57
N ASP A 46 -9.99 0.59 11.27
CA ASP A 46 -11.13 1.36 10.76
C ASP A 46 -12.49 0.78 11.14
N GLY A 47 -12.55 -0.53 11.41
CA GLY A 47 -13.79 -1.25 11.67
C GLY A 47 -14.64 -1.48 10.42
N GLY A 48 -15.33 -2.62 10.36
CA GLY A 48 -16.20 -2.96 9.23
C GLY A 48 -15.46 -3.11 7.90
N ILE A 49 -16.18 -2.91 6.79
CA ILE A 49 -15.62 -2.94 5.45
C ILE A 49 -15.39 -1.50 4.97
N ARG A 50 -14.16 -1.16 4.59
CA ARG A 50 -13.80 0.18 4.12
C ARG A 50 -14.43 0.43 2.74
N ALA A 51 -15.19 1.51 2.63
CA ALA A 51 -15.69 2.00 1.36
C ALA A 51 -14.62 2.83 0.63
N TYR A 52 -14.50 2.64 -0.68
CA TYR A 52 -13.61 3.42 -1.53
C TYR A 52 -14.37 4.59 -2.15
N GLY A 53 -14.00 5.82 -1.79
CA GLY A 53 -14.57 7.04 -2.35
C GLY A 53 -13.81 7.55 -3.58
N ALA A 54 -14.36 8.59 -4.19
CA ALA A 54 -13.64 9.40 -5.18
C ALA A 54 -12.44 10.11 -4.53
N ALA A 55 -11.47 10.50 -5.35
CA ALA A 55 -10.32 11.27 -4.89
C ALA A 55 -10.77 12.63 -4.33
N ALA A 56 -10.29 12.99 -3.14
CA ALA A 56 -10.62 14.24 -2.46
C ALA A 56 -9.52 14.63 -1.47
N THR A 57 -9.56 15.88 -1.00
CA THR A 57 -8.82 16.25 0.23
C THR A 57 -9.37 15.45 1.40
N ILE A 58 -8.50 15.08 2.33
CA ILE A 58 -8.90 14.39 3.56
C ILE A 58 -9.16 15.37 4.69
N SER A 59 -9.96 14.95 5.65
CA SER A 59 -10.15 15.62 6.93
C SER A 59 -9.56 14.76 8.04
N VAL A 60 -8.72 15.35 8.89
CA VAL A 60 -8.10 14.69 10.05
C VAL A 60 -8.58 15.37 11.33
N VAL A 61 -9.14 14.60 12.25
CA VAL A 61 -9.70 15.13 13.51
C VAL A 61 -9.45 14.18 14.66
N SER A 62 -9.19 14.70 15.87
CA SER A 62 -9.13 13.89 17.09
C SER A 62 -10.44 13.97 17.87
N THR A 63 -10.76 12.92 18.63
CA THR A 63 -11.80 12.95 19.66
C THR A 63 -11.32 13.55 21.00
N SER A 64 -10.06 13.99 21.10
CA SER A 64 -9.50 14.66 22.27
C SER A 64 -8.86 16.01 21.91
N ALA A 65 -9.15 17.03 22.73
CA ALA A 65 -8.50 18.34 22.61
C ALA A 65 -6.99 18.31 22.90
N ASN A 66 -6.50 17.24 23.52
CA ASN A 66 -5.08 17.09 23.86
C ASN A 66 -4.23 16.65 22.66
N ASP A 67 -4.83 16.10 21.59
CA ASP A 67 -4.14 15.79 20.34
C ASP A 67 -4.14 17.02 19.41
N ALA A 68 -3.41 18.04 19.83
CA ALA A 68 -3.30 19.31 19.14
C ALA A 68 -1.85 19.79 19.17
N ASN A 69 -1.51 20.77 18.31
CA ASN A 69 -0.21 21.42 18.38
C ASN A 69 0.08 21.95 19.80
N ALA A 70 1.27 21.64 20.33
CA ALA A 70 1.66 21.90 21.72
C ALA A 70 0.78 21.24 22.81
N GLY A 71 -0.16 20.37 22.44
CA GLY A 71 -0.94 19.54 23.35
C GLY A 71 -0.12 18.41 23.96
N THR A 72 -0.71 17.73 24.94
CA THR A 72 -0.04 16.61 25.63
C THR A 72 -0.03 15.33 24.81
N GLY A 73 -0.97 15.18 23.86
CA GLY A 73 -1.16 14.05 22.95
C GLY A 73 -0.38 14.14 21.65
N VAL A 74 -0.85 13.49 20.60
CA VAL A 74 -0.25 13.58 19.26
C VAL A 74 -0.43 15.00 18.71
N GLN A 75 0.65 15.59 18.20
CA GLN A 75 0.68 16.98 17.73
C GLN A 75 0.69 17.06 16.21
N SER A 76 1.28 16.08 15.53
CA SER A 76 1.29 15.99 14.07
C SER A 76 1.36 14.55 13.60
N VAL A 77 0.75 14.29 12.45
CA VAL A 77 0.70 12.98 11.80
C VAL A 77 1.24 13.06 10.38
N ARG A 78 1.79 11.94 9.89
CA ARG A 78 2.04 11.71 8.48
C ARG A 78 0.94 10.83 7.93
N VAL A 79 0.38 11.25 6.80
CA VAL A 79 -0.56 10.45 6.02
C VAL A 79 0.13 10.02 4.73
N VAL A 80 0.13 8.73 4.44
CA VAL A 80 0.69 8.15 3.20
C VAL A 80 -0.45 7.54 2.38
N GLY A 81 -0.48 7.81 1.08
CA GLY A 81 -1.54 7.35 0.20
C GLY A 81 -1.25 7.59 -1.28
N LEU A 82 -2.24 7.33 -2.14
CA LEU A 82 -2.15 7.68 -3.56
C LEU A 82 -2.62 9.09 -3.79
N VAL A 83 -1.83 9.86 -4.53
CA VAL A 83 -2.15 11.20 -4.98
C VAL A 83 -2.03 11.22 -6.50
N ASP A 84 -2.96 11.92 -7.15
CA ASP A 84 -2.87 12.17 -8.58
C ASP A 84 -1.82 13.25 -8.86
N ASN A 85 -0.81 12.88 -9.62
CA ASN A 85 0.21 13.76 -10.16
C ASN A 85 0.08 13.78 -11.69
N ALA A 86 -0.63 14.78 -12.21
CA ALA A 86 -0.81 14.99 -13.66
C ALA A 86 -1.42 13.78 -14.41
N GLY A 87 -2.34 13.05 -13.80
CA GLY A 87 -3.01 11.88 -14.37
C GLY A 87 -2.37 10.54 -14.01
N VAL A 88 -1.29 10.55 -13.22
CA VAL A 88 -0.59 9.36 -12.72
C VAL A 88 -0.81 9.26 -11.22
N LEU A 89 -1.40 8.15 -10.75
CA LEU A 89 -1.51 7.90 -9.31
C LEU A 89 -0.18 7.39 -8.75
N GLU A 90 0.47 8.24 -7.96
CA GLU A 90 1.75 7.97 -7.31
C GLU A 90 1.56 7.88 -5.79
N GLN A 91 2.42 7.12 -5.13
CA GLN A 91 2.49 7.15 -3.67
C GLN A 91 3.08 8.50 -3.23
N SER A 92 2.37 9.19 -2.34
CA SER A 92 2.83 10.43 -1.73
C SER A 92 2.43 10.51 -0.26
N PHE A 93 2.95 11.51 0.44
CA PHE A 93 2.59 11.77 1.83
C PHE A 93 2.31 13.24 2.09
N GLU A 94 1.56 13.51 3.15
CA GLU A 94 1.36 14.86 3.70
C GLU A 94 1.48 14.82 5.23
N ASP A 95 2.20 15.82 5.78
CA ASP A 95 2.35 15.99 7.21
C ASP A 95 1.33 17.02 7.69
N ILE A 96 0.48 16.63 8.63
CA ILE A 96 -0.64 17.42 9.12
C ILE A 96 -0.43 17.71 10.61
N ILE A 97 -0.43 19.00 10.95
CA ILE A 97 -0.43 19.46 12.34
C ILE A 97 -1.86 19.40 12.86
N LEU A 98 -2.10 18.71 13.97
CA LEU A 98 -3.43 18.50 14.52
C LEU A 98 -3.94 19.72 15.29
N ASN A 99 -5.27 19.85 15.36
CA ASN A 99 -5.98 20.91 16.09
C ASN A 99 -7.04 20.35 17.05
N GLY A 100 -6.74 19.20 17.68
CA GLY A 100 -7.63 18.55 18.64
C GLY A 100 -8.98 18.17 18.02
N LEU A 101 -10.05 18.68 18.62
CA LEU A 101 -11.43 18.46 18.20
C LEU A 101 -11.82 19.19 16.90
N THR A 102 -10.96 20.09 16.40
CA THR A 102 -11.21 20.82 15.16
C THR A 102 -10.59 20.09 13.97
N PRO A 103 -11.37 19.73 12.94
CA PRO A 103 -10.82 19.07 11.77
C PRO A 103 -9.79 19.93 11.02
N VAL A 104 -8.72 19.28 10.56
CA VAL A 104 -7.69 19.85 9.70
C VAL A 104 -7.80 19.20 8.33
N VAL A 105 -7.96 20.02 7.28
CA VAL A 105 -8.11 19.54 5.90
C VAL A 105 -6.75 19.51 5.22
N SER A 106 -6.47 18.42 4.50
CA SER A 106 -5.24 18.30 3.71
C SER A 106 -5.22 19.25 2.52
N THR A 107 -4.02 19.52 2.02
CA THR A 107 -3.80 20.27 0.79
C THR A 107 -3.78 19.36 -0.44
N LYS A 108 -3.28 18.13 -0.29
CA LYS A 108 -3.28 17.13 -1.36
C LYS A 108 -4.64 16.44 -1.45
N THR A 109 -4.98 16.09 -2.69
CA THR A 109 -6.12 15.23 -3.02
C THR A 109 -5.65 13.78 -3.02
N PHE A 110 -6.20 12.97 -2.12
CA PHE A 110 -5.87 11.55 -2.00
C PHE A 110 -6.94 10.69 -2.67
N SER A 111 -6.51 9.69 -3.42
CA SER A 111 -7.38 8.62 -3.97
C SER A 111 -7.49 7.43 -3.01
N ARG A 112 -6.45 7.17 -2.22
CA ARG A 112 -6.34 6.05 -1.27
C ARG A 112 -5.47 6.46 -0.10
N ILE A 113 -5.65 5.81 1.05
CA ILE A 113 -4.83 6.00 2.26
C ILE A 113 -4.29 4.63 2.70
N PHE A 114 -2.98 4.55 2.90
CA PHE A 114 -2.26 3.31 3.22
C PHE A 114 -1.77 3.29 4.66
N GLN A 115 -1.13 4.39 5.08
CA GLN A 115 -0.52 4.50 6.39
C GLN A 115 -0.83 5.85 7.02
N LEU A 116 -0.96 5.82 8.34
CA LEU A 116 -1.18 6.98 9.18
C LEU A 116 -0.41 6.75 10.47
N PHE A 117 0.52 7.65 10.80
CA PHE A 117 1.28 7.57 12.04
C PHE A 117 1.68 8.94 12.57
N ALA A 118 1.88 9.03 13.88
CA ALA A 118 2.31 10.23 14.57
C ALA A 118 3.79 10.53 14.24
N LEU A 119 4.07 11.78 13.87
CA LEU A 119 5.44 12.30 13.73
C LEU A 119 5.92 12.93 15.04
N LYS A 120 4.99 13.47 15.82
CA LYS A 120 5.29 14.18 17.06
C LYS A 120 4.16 13.98 18.06
N ALA A 121 4.52 13.71 19.31
CA ALA A 121 3.60 13.67 20.44
C ALA A 121 4.18 14.48 21.62
N GLY A 122 3.29 14.95 22.49
CA GLY A 122 3.64 15.61 23.74
C GLY A 122 3.96 14.62 24.86
N ALA A 123 3.70 15.03 26.10
CA ALA A 123 4.06 14.28 27.30
C ALA A 123 3.44 12.89 27.43
N THR A 124 2.29 12.60 26.78
CA THR A 124 1.69 11.26 26.81
C THR A 124 2.40 10.28 25.88
N GLY A 125 3.14 10.77 24.89
CA GLY A 125 3.85 9.95 23.89
C GLY A 125 2.94 9.20 22.89
N ALA A 126 1.61 9.30 23.02
CA ALA A 126 0.62 8.62 22.20
C ALA A 126 -0.66 9.43 22.07
N ALA A 127 -1.55 9.02 21.17
CA ALA A 127 -2.84 9.66 20.96
C ALA A 127 -3.68 9.60 22.25
N VAL A 128 -4.29 10.71 22.66
CA VAL A 128 -5.15 10.75 23.85
C VAL A 128 -6.59 10.38 23.48
N GLY A 129 -7.05 10.82 22.32
CA GLY A 129 -8.28 10.38 21.68
C GLY A 129 -7.98 9.62 20.38
N ASP A 130 -9.05 9.17 19.74
CA ASP A 130 -8.96 8.57 18.40
C ASP A 130 -8.72 9.67 17.38
N ILE A 131 -7.71 9.50 16.53
CA ILE A 131 -7.41 10.39 15.41
C ILE A 131 -7.92 9.73 14.14
N ILE A 132 -8.94 10.34 13.53
CA ILE A 132 -9.72 9.77 12.44
C ILE A 132 -9.44 10.53 11.16
N ILE A 133 -9.19 9.79 10.08
CA ILE A 133 -9.13 10.31 8.71
C ILE A 133 -10.45 10.00 8.00
N THR A 134 -11.04 11.02 7.40
CA THR A 134 -12.18 10.89 6.49
C THR A 134 -11.77 11.30 5.09
N LEU A 135 -12.02 10.42 4.12
CA LEU A 135 -11.89 10.65 2.68
C LEU A 135 -13.26 10.49 2.03
N SER A 136 -13.76 11.55 1.37
CA SER A 136 -15.05 11.50 0.65
C SER A 136 -16.20 10.96 1.52
N ALA A 137 -16.32 11.48 2.74
CA ALA A 137 -17.29 11.09 3.78
C ALA A 137 -17.14 9.67 4.37
N ASN A 138 -16.13 8.90 3.97
CA ASN A 138 -15.85 7.57 4.51
C ASN A 138 -14.60 7.61 5.39
N GLN A 139 -14.64 6.90 6.51
CA GLN A 139 -13.43 6.69 7.31
C GLN A 139 -12.40 5.88 6.50
N SER A 140 -11.16 6.34 6.48
CA SER A 140 -10.07 5.75 5.69
C SER A 140 -8.78 5.53 6.48
N GLY A 141 -8.83 5.76 7.79
CA GLY A 141 -7.73 5.51 8.73
C GLY A 141 -8.12 5.97 10.13
N LYS A 142 -7.65 5.25 11.16
CA LYS A 142 -7.79 5.65 12.57
C LYS A 142 -6.55 5.26 13.37
N ILE A 143 -5.94 6.22 14.06
CA ILE A 143 -5.06 5.94 15.20
C ILE A 143 -5.95 5.88 16.43
N GLU A 144 -5.97 4.74 17.09
CA GLU A 144 -6.75 4.56 18.32
C GLU A 144 -6.07 5.25 19.51
N ALA A 145 -6.84 5.71 20.49
CA ALA A 145 -6.30 6.24 21.73
C ALA A 145 -5.29 5.26 22.36
N GLY A 146 -4.15 5.80 22.81
CA GLY A 146 -3.01 5.03 23.32
C GLY A 146 -2.07 4.47 22.24
N GLN A 147 -2.35 4.67 20.95
CA GLN A 147 -1.48 4.27 19.85
C GLN A 147 -0.80 5.49 19.19
N THR A 148 0.20 5.20 18.35
CA THR A 148 0.90 6.19 17.51
C THR A 148 0.79 5.88 16.01
N THR A 149 0.21 4.74 15.64
CA THR A 149 0.00 4.32 14.26
C THR A 149 -1.40 3.79 14.08
N ALA A 150 -1.96 3.98 12.89
CA ALA A 150 -3.09 3.21 12.43
C ALA A 150 -2.63 1.82 12.00
N PHE A 151 -3.50 0.84 12.17
CA PHE A 151 -3.30 -0.51 11.66
C PHE A 151 -4.24 -0.71 10.48
N SER A 152 -3.74 -1.14 9.33
CA SER A 152 -4.59 -1.29 8.14
C SER A 152 -4.00 -2.32 7.21
N SER A 153 -4.82 -3.20 6.65
CA SER A 153 -4.37 -4.14 5.62
C SER A 153 -4.43 -3.57 4.20
N HIS A 154 -4.96 -2.35 4.04
CA HIS A 154 -5.22 -1.77 2.74
C HIS A 154 -3.95 -1.23 2.09
N TYR A 155 -3.73 -1.65 0.85
CA TYR A 155 -2.72 -1.05 -0.03
C TYR A 155 -3.25 -1.05 -1.46
N THR A 156 -2.81 -0.09 -2.27
CA THR A 156 -3.13 -0.03 -3.70
C THR A 156 -1.84 0.21 -4.46
N THR A 157 -1.51 -0.65 -5.40
CA THR A 157 -0.31 -0.45 -6.22
C THR A 157 -0.45 0.83 -7.07
N PRO A 158 0.52 1.76 -7.03
CA PRO A 158 0.59 2.93 -7.93
C PRO A 158 0.55 2.56 -9.42
N ASP A 159 0.42 3.58 -10.29
CA ASP A 159 0.27 3.42 -11.74
C ASP A 159 1.50 2.81 -12.42
N ASP A 160 2.70 3.27 -12.05
CA ASP A 160 3.95 2.96 -12.74
C ASP A 160 4.81 1.93 -11.99
N VAL A 161 4.19 1.12 -11.16
CA VAL A 161 4.91 0.10 -10.39
C VAL A 161 4.21 -1.25 -10.43
N VAL A 162 4.99 -2.30 -10.26
CA VAL A 162 4.49 -3.65 -9.93
C VAL A 162 4.88 -3.96 -8.50
N ALA A 163 3.97 -4.54 -7.72
CA ALA A 163 4.27 -5.00 -6.38
C ALA A 163 4.42 -6.53 -6.38
N TYR A 164 5.37 -7.02 -5.60
CA TYR A 164 5.55 -8.43 -5.33
C TYR A 164 5.34 -8.66 -3.83
N LEU A 165 4.29 -9.38 -3.47
CA LEU A 165 4.14 -9.88 -2.10
C LEU A 165 5.24 -10.90 -1.86
N THR A 166 6.09 -10.66 -0.87
CA THR A 166 7.26 -11.51 -0.58
C THR A 166 7.13 -12.23 0.74
N LYS A 167 6.46 -11.61 1.69
CA LYS A 167 6.21 -12.14 3.02
C LYS A 167 4.77 -11.91 3.41
N LEU A 168 4.15 -12.92 4.00
CA LEU A 168 2.85 -12.82 4.65
C LEU A 168 2.90 -13.61 5.95
N GLU A 169 2.58 -12.95 7.05
CA GLU A 169 2.42 -13.54 8.38
C GLU A 169 1.01 -13.24 8.88
N ILE A 170 0.28 -14.30 9.22
CA ILE A 170 -1.04 -14.22 9.87
C ILE A 170 -0.92 -14.88 11.23
N THR A 171 -1.29 -14.15 12.27
CA THR A 171 -1.25 -14.62 13.66
C THR A 171 -2.60 -14.37 14.32
N THR A 172 -3.03 -15.29 15.18
CA THR A 172 -4.26 -15.13 15.96
C THR A 172 -4.01 -15.29 17.45
N GLY A 173 -4.91 -14.72 18.25
CA GLY A 173 -4.94 -14.97 19.68
C GLY A 173 -5.46 -16.37 20.04
N PHE A 174 -5.36 -16.71 21.32
CA PHE A 174 -5.94 -17.91 21.90
C PHE A 174 -7.47 -17.95 21.69
N GLU A 175 -8.04 -19.14 21.48
CA GLU A 175 -9.49 -19.36 21.23
C GLU A 175 -10.06 -18.59 20.02
N CYS A 176 -9.21 -18.13 19.12
CA CYS A 176 -9.64 -17.55 17.85
C CYS A 176 -9.91 -18.65 16.83
N ASN A 177 -11.05 -18.60 16.14
CA ASN A 177 -11.31 -19.38 14.93
C ASN A 177 -11.71 -18.44 13.80
N ALA A 178 -10.73 -18.10 12.96
CA ALA A 178 -10.88 -17.08 11.93
C ALA A 178 -10.76 -17.67 10.53
N GLN A 179 -11.64 -17.21 9.64
CA GLN A 179 -11.39 -17.28 8.20
C GLN A 179 -10.89 -15.92 7.73
N ILE A 180 -9.73 -15.91 7.09
CA ILE A 180 -9.11 -14.72 6.51
C ILE A 180 -8.98 -14.92 5.01
N GLU A 181 -9.35 -13.89 4.25
CA GLU A 181 -9.21 -13.84 2.81
C GLU A 181 -8.39 -12.62 2.42
N MET A 182 -7.39 -12.83 1.58
CA MET A 182 -6.73 -11.76 0.84
C MET A 182 -7.52 -11.53 -0.43
N LEU A 183 -8.00 -10.31 -0.60
CA LEU A 183 -8.80 -9.88 -1.72
C LEU A 183 -7.97 -8.91 -2.55
N THR A 184 -8.01 -9.08 -3.87
CA THR A 184 -7.45 -8.12 -4.82
C THR A 184 -8.51 -7.58 -5.75
N ARG A 185 -8.34 -6.34 -6.19
CA ARG A 185 -9.23 -5.71 -7.19
C ARG A 185 -8.40 -4.88 -8.15
N ASP A 186 -8.56 -5.13 -9.45
CA ASP A 186 -7.93 -4.33 -10.51
C ASP A 186 -8.75 -3.06 -10.77
N ASN A 187 -8.25 -1.89 -10.37
CA ASN A 187 -8.94 -0.62 -10.54
C ASN A 187 -8.84 -0.05 -11.97
N GLN A 188 -8.23 -0.75 -12.92
CA GLN A 188 -8.29 -0.38 -14.34
C GLN A 188 -9.64 -0.74 -14.97
N THR A 189 -10.30 -1.76 -14.44
CA THR A 189 -11.60 -2.20 -14.92
C THR A 189 -12.69 -1.44 -14.17
N ALA A 190 -13.57 -0.75 -14.91
CA ALA A 190 -14.73 -0.12 -14.32
C ALA A 190 -15.58 -1.16 -13.57
N ASP A 191 -16.01 -0.82 -12.35
CA ASP A 191 -16.80 -1.67 -11.46
C ASP A 191 -16.17 -3.05 -11.17
N ALA A 192 -14.83 -3.14 -11.18
CA ALA A 192 -14.13 -4.38 -10.85
C ALA A 192 -14.56 -4.95 -9.49
N ALA A 193 -14.83 -6.27 -9.47
CA ALA A 193 -15.11 -6.99 -8.24
C ALA A 193 -13.81 -7.31 -7.49
N PHE A 194 -13.90 -7.42 -6.17
CA PHE A 194 -12.84 -8.04 -5.38
C PHE A 194 -12.83 -9.55 -5.64
N VAL A 195 -11.65 -10.08 -5.93
CA VAL A 195 -11.40 -11.50 -6.17
C VAL A 195 -10.52 -12.03 -5.05
N VAL A 196 -10.83 -13.25 -4.57
CA VAL A 196 -10.03 -13.91 -3.54
C VAL A 196 -8.72 -14.39 -4.15
N ALA A 197 -7.61 -13.78 -3.72
CA ALA A 197 -6.25 -14.13 -4.13
C ALA A 197 -5.58 -15.11 -3.13
N GLY A 198 -6.13 -15.25 -1.92
CA GLY A 198 -5.71 -16.23 -0.94
C GLY A 198 -6.75 -16.40 0.16
N SER A 199 -6.81 -17.59 0.76
CA SER A 199 -7.73 -17.90 1.85
C SER A 199 -7.04 -18.79 2.87
N TRP A 200 -7.29 -18.51 4.15
CA TRP A 200 -6.71 -19.21 5.29
C TRP A 200 -7.77 -19.41 6.36
N ALA A 201 -7.80 -20.61 6.91
CA ALA A 201 -8.46 -20.89 8.18
C ALA A 201 -7.38 -21.00 9.25
N VAL A 202 -7.53 -20.25 10.33
CA VAL A 202 -6.57 -20.21 11.43
C VAL A 202 -7.32 -20.38 12.74
N ASN A 203 -6.81 -21.27 13.60
CA ASN A 203 -7.38 -21.59 14.90
C ASN A 203 -6.32 -21.62 16.00
N ASP A 204 -6.71 -21.35 17.24
CA ASP A 204 -5.96 -21.65 18.47
C ASP A 204 -4.47 -21.23 18.46
N ASP A 205 -4.19 -19.91 18.42
CA ASP A 205 -2.82 -19.38 18.43
C ASP A 205 -1.94 -19.90 17.27
N SER A 206 -2.55 -20.11 16.11
CA SER A 206 -1.84 -20.56 14.91
C SER A 206 -1.16 -19.41 14.19
N GLN A 207 0.01 -19.73 13.63
CA GLN A 207 0.76 -18.85 12.77
C GLN A 207 0.81 -19.46 11.36
N ASN A 208 0.36 -18.69 10.38
CA ASN A 208 0.51 -19.06 8.98
C ASN A 208 1.47 -18.07 8.32
N SER A 209 2.67 -18.54 8.03
CA SER A 209 3.67 -17.81 7.26
C SER A 209 3.75 -18.39 5.85
N LYS A 210 3.79 -17.53 4.84
CA LYS A 210 4.09 -17.94 3.48
C LYS A 210 5.09 -16.98 2.83
N ASP A 211 6.15 -17.58 2.31
CA ASP A 211 7.21 -16.89 1.56
C ASP A 211 7.09 -17.30 0.09
N PHE A 212 6.40 -16.49 -0.71
CA PHE A 212 6.22 -16.74 -2.14
C PHE A 212 5.88 -15.44 -2.85
N PHE A 213 6.40 -15.28 -4.08
CA PHE A 213 6.14 -14.10 -4.89
C PHE A 213 4.76 -14.17 -5.54
N ILE A 214 3.79 -13.43 -4.98
CA ILE A 214 2.60 -13.07 -5.75
C ILE A 214 2.89 -11.76 -6.46
N ARG A 215 2.85 -11.79 -7.80
CA ARG A 215 2.89 -10.56 -8.60
C ARG A 215 1.53 -9.87 -8.53
N ILE A 216 1.54 -8.62 -8.12
CA ILE A 216 0.38 -7.75 -7.99
C ILE A 216 0.56 -6.62 -9.01
N PRO A 217 -0.26 -6.58 -10.09
CA PRO A 217 -0.16 -5.54 -11.11
C PRO A 217 -0.31 -4.12 -10.54
N ASN A 218 0.04 -3.13 -11.36
CA ASN A 218 -0.29 -1.74 -11.08
C ASN A 218 -1.80 -1.56 -10.87
N LYS A 219 -2.19 -0.47 -10.20
CA LYS A 219 -3.60 -0.10 -9.98
C LYS A 219 -4.43 -1.18 -9.27
N THR A 220 -3.78 -2.09 -8.54
CA THR A 220 -4.47 -3.20 -7.88
C THR A 220 -4.60 -2.92 -6.39
N ASP A 221 -5.83 -2.96 -5.86
CA ASP A 221 -6.07 -2.95 -4.42
C ASP A 221 -5.72 -4.31 -3.81
N ILE A 222 -5.23 -4.28 -2.59
CA ILE A 222 -5.00 -5.41 -1.69
C ILE A 222 -5.72 -5.08 -0.39
N VAL A 223 -6.52 -6.02 0.10
CA VAL A 223 -7.13 -5.94 1.42
C VAL A 223 -7.23 -7.33 2.03
N PHE A 224 -7.06 -7.44 3.34
CA PHE A 224 -7.34 -8.65 4.06
C PHE A 224 -8.67 -8.49 4.79
N ARG A 225 -9.51 -9.50 4.69
CA ARG A 225 -10.84 -9.52 5.30
C ARG A 225 -11.01 -10.76 6.14
N ALA A 226 -11.61 -10.61 7.31
CA ALA A 226 -11.72 -11.68 8.27
C ALA A 226 -13.12 -11.78 8.88
N VAL A 227 -13.47 -12.99 9.29
CA VAL A 227 -14.70 -13.29 10.04
C VAL A 227 -14.39 -14.35 11.10
N ASN A 228 -15.00 -14.19 12.28
CA ASN A 228 -14.97 -15.19 13.33
C ASN A 228 -16.03 -16.26 13.05
N ASN A 229 -15.60 -17.50 12.85
CA ASN A 229 -16.46 -18.63 12.53
C ASN A 229 -17.04 -19.35 13.76
N THR A 230 -16.78 -18.85 14.98
CA THR A 230 -17.32 -19.43 16.22
C THR A 230 -18.11 -18.39 17.01
N ALA A 231 -19.30 -18.79 17.47
CA ALA A 231 -20.12 -18.03 18.41
C ALA A 231 -20.01 -18.64 19.82
N PRO A 232 -20.01 -17.85 20.91
CA PRO A 232 -20.10 -16.38 20.94
C PRO A 232 -18.78 -15.71 20.53
N ALA A 233 -18.87 -14.46 20.06
CA ALA A 233 -17.71 -13.64 19.71
C ALA A 233 -16.89 -13.33 20.97
N GLY A 234 -16.03 -14.26 21.40
CA GLY A 234 -14.81 -13.87 22.09
C GLY A 234 -14.05 -12.94 21.16
N GLN A 235 -13.59 -11.80 21.65
CA GLN A 235 -12.72 -10.90 20.90
C GLN A 235 -11.49 -11.70 20.49
N ALA A 236 -11.45 -12.06 19.21
CA ALA A 236 -10.39 -12.87 18.70
C ALA A 236 -9.44 -11.92 17.98
N ALA A 237 -8.35 -11.57 18.64
CA ALA A 237 -7.37 -10.67 18.09
C ALA A 237 -6.67 -11.37 16.92
N ILE A 238 -6.68 -10.76 15.73
CA ILE A 238 -5.86 -11.19 14.61
C ILE A 238 -4.86 -10.10 14.28
N SER A 239 -3.69 -10.49 13.80
CA SER A 239 -2.72 -9.58 13.22
C SER A 239 -2.19 -10.15 11.91
N ILE A 240 -1.95 -9.25 10.96
CA ILE A 240 -1.42 -9.56 9.64
C ILE A 240 -0.26 -8.62 9.37
N ASN A 241 0.86 -9.19 8.98
CA ASN A 241 2.02 -8.45 8.48
C ASN A 241 2.30 -8.92 7.07
N TYR A 242 2.49 -7.99 6.15
CA TYR A 242 2.94 -8.34 4.81
C TYR A 242 3.96 -7.36 4.27
N ASP A 243 4.91 -7.90 3.50
CA ASP A 243 5.96 -7.12 2.86
C ASP A 243 5.82 -7.20 1.34
N LEU A 244 5.83 -6.02 0.72
CA LEU A 244 5.85 -5.85 -0.71
C LEU A 244 7.24 -5.36 -1.14
N ILE A 245 7.76 -5.97 -2.20
CA ILE A 245 8.81 -5.35 -3.01
C ILE A 245 8.10 -4.64 -4.15
N ILE A 246 8.20 -3.32 -4.19
CA ILE A 246 7.64 -2.48 -5.24
C ILE A 246 8.76 -2.21 -6.23
N VAL A 247 8.49 -2.42 -7.52
CA VAL A 247 9.45 -2.18 -8.60
C VAL A 247 8.81 -1.21 -9.57
N SER A 248 9.43 -0.05 -9.78
CA SER A 248 9.01 0.90 -10.80
C SER A 248 9.29 0.35 -12.19
N TYR A 249 8.34 0.50 -13.10
CA TYR A 249 8.69 0.49 -14.51
C TYR A 249 9.61 1.69 -14.74
N ALA A 250 10.79 1.49 -15.35
CA ALA A 250 11.50 2.66 -15.83
C ALA A 250 10.58 3.36 -16.84
N GLU A 251 10.51 4.70 -16.78
CA GLU A 251 10.05 5.47 -17.92
C GLU A 251 10.77 4.89 -19.14
N SER A 252 10.00 4.51 -20.17
CA SER A 252 10.59 4.00 -21.40
C SER A 252 11.68 4.98 -21.82
N ILE A 253 12.96 4.56 -21.76
CA ILE A 253 14.03 5.29 -22.42
C ILE A 253 13.59 5.33 -23.87
N ALA A 254 13.12 6.49 -24.32
CA ALA A 254 12.85 6.71 -25.71
C ALA A 254 14.14 6.32 -26.41
N ILE A 255 14.12 5.22 -27.16
CA ILE A 255 15.15 4.97 -28.15
C ILE A 255 15.12 6.25 -28.97
N GLN A 256 16.15 7.10 -28.83
CA GLN A 256 16.33 8.20 -29.76
C GLN A 256 16.41 7.52 -31.11
N THR A 257 15.30 7.54 -31.84
CA THR A 257 15.34 7.21 -33.24
C THR A 257 16.34 8.21 -33.80
N PRO A 258 17.43 7.75 -34.44
CA PRO A 258 18.39 8.66 -35.00
C PRO A 258 17.62 9.63 -35.91
N PRO A 259 17.97 10.94 -35.89
CA PRO A 259 17.27 11.92 -36.69
C PRO A 259 17.14 11.40 -38.13
N PRO A 260 15.97 11.52 -38.78
CA PRO A 260 15.78 11.02 -40.13
C PRO A 260 16.80 11.69 -41.04
N GLY A 261 17.85 10.95 -41.44
CA GLY A 261 18.94 11.53 -42.24
C GLY A 261 20.32 10.88 -42.14
N GLN A 262 20.60 9.97 -41.20
CA GLN A 262 21.87 9.22 -41.18
C GLN A 262 21.63 7.77 -41.60
N GLY A 263 21.42 7.57 -42.90
CA GLY A 263 21.46 6.24 -43.49
C GLY A 263 22.85 5.64 -43.31
N PHE A 264 22.92 4.37 -42.86
CA PHE A 264 24.11 3.55 -43.00
C PHE A 264 24.43 3.42 -44.49
N GLY A 265 25.32 4.29 -44.98
CA GLY A 265 25.88 4.20 -46.32
C GLY A 265 26.76 2.95 -46.40
N LEU A 266 26.18 1.83 -46.85
CA LEU A 266 26.96 0.75 -47.46
C LEU A 266 27.53 1.31 -48.77
N GLY A 267 28.69 1.98 -48.68
CA GLY A 267 29.48 2.41 -49.82
C GLY A 267 29.90 1.18 -50.62
N GLY A 268 29.35 1.06 -51.83
CA GLY A 268 29.68 0.00 -52.76
C GLY A 268 31.17 0.00 -53.10
N PHE A 269 31.82 -1.14 -52.87
CA PHE A 269 33.12 -1.45 -53.47
C PHE A 269 32.94 -1.57 -54.99
N GLY A 270 33.36 -0.53 -55.71
CA GLY A 270 33.46 -0.55 -57.17
C GLY A 270 34.60 -1.45 -57.61
N ILE A 271 34.27 -2.55 -58.28
CA ILE A 271 35.21 -3.34 -59.09
C ILE A 271 35.17 -2.75 -60.51
N THR A 272 36.25 -2.09 -60.91
CA THR A 272 36.44 -1.60 -62.29
C THR A 272 36.88 -2.75 -63.20
N PRO A 273 36.35 -2.88 -64.42
CA PRO A 273 36.81 -3.88 -65.38
C PRO A 273 38.06 -3.36 -66.12
N PHE A 274 39.14 -4.14 -66.14
CA PHE A 274 40.25 -3.95 -67.06
C PHE A 274 39.87 -4.54 -68.42
N GLY A 275 39.94 -3.73 -69.47
CA GLY A 275 39.89 -4.16 -70.86
C GLY A 275 41.27 -4.05 -71.51
N LEU A 276 41.81 -5.20 -71.93
CA LEU A 276 42.38 -5.52 -73.25
C LEU A 276 42.86 -6.98 -73.23
#